data_AF-A0A952UL33-F1
#
_entry.id   AF-A0A952UL33-F1
#
_cell.length_a   1.000
_cell.length_b   1.000
_cell.length_c   1.000
_cell.angle_alpha   90.00
_cell.angle_beta   90.00
_cell.angle_gamma   90.00
#
_symmetry.space_group_name_H-M   'P 1'
#
loop_
_entity.id
_entity.type
_entity.pdbx_description
1 polymer ?
#
loop_
_entity_poly.entity_id
_entity_poly.type
_entity_poly.pdbx_seq_one_letter_code
_entity_poly.pdbx_strand_id
1 'polypeptide(L)'
;MDATSLWPAAGVVLVALATAMFLPRTTLQEASSTPRYPSLDGLRGYLALAVFVSHSSIWYFYLRSGTWDVPPSNVYTQLGQGSVTLFFMITGFLFWSKLLDGRHQPIDWSRLYLS
;
A
#
# COMPACT_ATOMS: atom_id res chain seq x y z
N MET A 1 22.96 16.05 -4.16
CA MET A 1 22.18 15.12 -3.32
C MET A 1 21.69 14.03 -4.23
N ASP A 2 22.03 12.77 -3.96
CA ASP A 2 21.55 11.65 -4.78
C ASP A 2 20.03 11.55 -4.65
N ALA A 3 19.34 11.63 -5.79
CA ALA A 3 17.87 11.59 -5.85
C ALA A 3 17.30 10.26 -5.32
N THR A 4 18.14 9.22 -5.27
CA THR A 4 17.83 7.89 -4.72
C THR A 4 18.41 7.64 -3.32
N SER A 5 18.84 8.69 -2.62
CA SER A 5 19.17 8.58 -1.20
C SER A 5 17.93 8.25 -0.36
N LEU A 6 18.13 7.90 0.91
CA LEU A 6 17.03 7.56 1.81
C LEU A 6 16.22 8.79 2.27
N TRP A 7 16.80 9.99 2.18
CA TRP A 7 16.22 11.22 2.72
C TRP A 7 14.89 11.63 2.07
N PRO A 8 14.73 11.60 0.73
CA PRO A 8 13.44 11.89 0.10
C PRO A 8 12.33 10.95 0.57
N ALA A 9 12.61 9.65 0.64
CA ALA A 9 11.65 8.66 1.12
C ALA A 9 11.26 8.92 2.59
N ALA A 10 12.23 9.20 3.45
CA ALA A 10 11.97 9.56 4.85
C ALA A 10 11.11 10.84 4.95
N GLY A 11 11.41 11.85 4.14
CA GLY A 11 10.61 13.09 4.06
C GLY A 11 9.16 12.83 3.66
N VAL A 12 8.92 11.99 2.64
CA VAL A 12 7.57 11.59 2.22
C VAL A 12 6.81 10.88 3.34
N VAL A 13 7.46 9.96 4.05
CA VAL A 13 6.85 9.24 5.18
C VAL A 13 6.49 10.20 6.32
N LEU A 14 7.38 11.13 6.67
CA LEU A 14 7.11 12.12 7.73
C LEU A 14 5.94 13.04 7.35
N VAL A 15 5.87 13.49 6.10
CA VAL A 15 4.74 14.29 5.61
C VAL A 15 3.45 13.47 5.68
N ALA A 16 3.46 12.22 5.22
CA ALA A 16 2.29 11.35 5.27
C ALA A 16 1.79 11.14 6.71
N LEU A 17 2.70 10.91 7.66
CA LEU A 17 2.37 10.78 9.08
C LEU A 17 1.84 12.10 9.67
N ALA A 18 2.47 13.23 9.34
CA ALA A 18 1.98 14.54 9.76
C ALA A 18 0.56 14.78 9.26
N THR A 19 0.31 14.58 7.96
CA THR A 19 -1.03 14.70 7.37
C THR A 19 -2.03 13.79 8.08
N ALA A 20 -1.67 12.54 8.36
CA ALA A 20 -2.52 11.61 9.08
C ALA A 20 -2.84 12.06 10.52
N MET A 21 -1.89 12.71 11.22
CA MET A 21 -2.12 13.26 12.55
C MET A 21 -3.09 14.45 12.56
N PHE A 22 -3.14 15.24 11.48
CA PHE A 22 -4.05 16.38 11.35
C PHE A 22 -5.43 16.01 10.80
N LEU A 23 -5.64 14.76 10.34
CA LEU A 23 -6.94 14.32 9.84
C LEU A 23 -7.96 14.18 11.00
N PRO A 24 -9.20 14.68 10.84
CA PRO A 24 -10.26 14.49 11.83
C PRO A 24 -10.56 12.99 12.02
N ARG A 25 -10.54 12.51 13.26
CA ARG A 25 -10.81 11.09 13.59
C ARG A 25 -12.24 10.65 13.25
N THR A 26 -13.16 11.60 13.11
CA THR A 26 -14.57 11.36 12.78
C THR A 26 -14.76 10.74 11.39
N THR A 27 -13.81 10.93 10.46
CA THR A 27 -13.84 10.32 9.11
C THR A 27 -13.42 8.85 9.11
N LEU A 28 -12.77 8.36 10.17
CA LEU A 28 -12.24 7.00 10.26
C LEU A 28 -13.20 6.01 10.94
N GLN A 29 -14.33 6.50 11.45
CA GLN A 29 -15.23 5.72 12.27
C GLN A 29 -16.36 5.08 11.44
N GLU A 30 -15.99 4.21 10.50
CA GLU A 30 -16.91 3.19 10.02
C GLU A 30 -16.72 1.93 10.87
N ALA A 31 -17.55 1.81 11.91
CA ALA A 31 -17.70 0.58 12.68
C ALA A 31 -18.42 -0.46 11.82
N SER A 32 -17.68 -1.19 10.97
CA SER A 32 -18.21 -2.40 10.36
C SER A 32 -18.20 -3.53 11.41
N SER A 33 -19.35 -4.19 11.58
CA SER A 33 -19.57 -5.30 12.52
C SER A 33 -18.90 -6.61 12.11
N THR A 34 -17.92 -6.55 11.19
CA THR A 34 -17.24 -7.72 10.62
C THR A 34 -15.88 -7.90 11.26
N PRO A 35 -15.40 -9.14 11.51
CA PRO A 35 -14.00 -9.37 11.82
C PRO A 35 -13.11 -8.77 10.73
N ARG A 36 -12.53 -7.62 11.03
CA ARG A 36 -11.60 -6.86 10.19
C ARG A 36 -10.20 -7.03 10.79
N TYR A 37 -9.17 -6.89 9.96
CA TYR A 37 -7.77 -6.89 10.39
C TYR A 37 -7.19 -5.47 10.26
N PRO A 38 -7.39 -4.57 11.25
CA PRO A 38 -7.05 -3.15 11.11
C PRO A 38 -5.56 -2.91 10.87
N SER A 39 -4.71 -3.78 11.42
CA SER A 39 -3.26 -3.74 11.19
C SER A 39 -2.88 -4.05 9.74
N LEU A 40 -3.59 -4.96 9.07
CA LEU A 40 -3.37 -5.26 7.65
C LEU A 40 -3.84 -4.13 6.75
N ASP A 41 -4.92 -3.43 7.12
CA ASP A 41 -5.35 -2.26 6.37
C ASP A 41 -4.38 -1.08 6.51
N GLY A 42 -3.87 -0.85 7.72
CA GLY A 42 -2.80 0.13 7.93
C GLY A 42 -1.54 -0.22 7.14
N LEU A 43 -1.14 -1.49 7.17
CA LEU A 43 0.00 -2.00 6.39
C LEU A 43 -0.20 -1.77 4.89
N ARG A 44 -1.39 -2.05 4.32
CA ARG A 44 -1.70 -1.77 2.92
C ARG A 44 -1.47 -0.30 2.55
N GLY A 45 -1.81 0.63 3.44
CA GLY A 45 -1.53 2.06 3.27
C GLY A 45 -0.04 2.37 3.14
N TYR A 46 0.81 1.81 4.01
CA TYR A 46 2.26 1.96 3.92
C TYR A 46 2.84 1.33 2.65
N LEU A 47 2.35 0.14 2.25
CA LEU A 47 2.77 -0.53 1.03
C LEU A 47 2.42 0.32 -0.21
N ALA A 48 1.22 0.89 -0.28
CA ALA A 48 0.82 1.79 -1.36
C ALA A 48 1.72 3.03 -1.45
N LEU A 49 2.08 3.62 -0.30
CA LEU A 49 3.01 4.75 -0.25
C LEU A 49 4.41 4.36 -0.77
N ALA A 50 4.91 3.18 -0.39
CA ALA A 50 6.21 2.68 -0.88
C ALA A 50 6.22 2.47 -2.40
N VAL A 51 5.13 1.93 -2.97
CA VAL A 51 4.95 1.80 -4.42
C VAL A 51 4.94 3.16 -5.09
N PHE A 52 4.24 4.14 -4.51
CA PHE A 52 4.21 5.52 -5.01
C PHE A 52 5.61 6.15 -5.05
N VAL A 53 6.41 5.99 -3.98
CA VAL A 53 7.79 6.49 -3.91
C VAL A 53 8.66 5.83 -4.99
N SER A 54 8.52 4.51 -5.18
CA SER A 54 9.24 3.78 -6.23
C SER A 54 8.92 4.31 -7.63
N HIS A 55 7.64 4.44 -7.98
CA HIS A 55 7.22 4.97 -9.28
C HIS A 55 7.60 6.44 -9.48
N SER A 56 7.56 7.25 -8.41
CA SER A 56 8.02 8.64 -8.45
C SER A 56 9.51 8.73 -8.80
N SER A 57 10.33 7.81 -8.31
CA SER A 57 11.75 7.74 -8.67
C SER A 57 11.96 7.34 -10.13
N ILE A 58 11.20 6.36 -10.64
CA ILE A 58 11.23 5.98 -12.07
C ILE A 58 10.88 7.19 -12.93
N TRP A 59 9.81 7.91 -12.58
CA TRP A 59 9.38 9.10 -13.30
C TRP A 59 10.43 10.21 -13.29
N TYR A 60 11.08 10.44 -12.14
CA TYR A 60 12.16 11.43 -12.01
C TYR A 60 13.32 11.17 -12.99
N PHE A 61 13.72 9.90 -13.15
CA PHE A 61 14.79 9.54 -14.09
C PHE A 61 14.31 9.53 -15.53
N TYR A 62 13.11 8.99 -15.78
CA TYR A 62 12.49 8.98 -17.11
C TYR A 62 12.43 10.39 -17.72
N LEU A 63 12.02 11.40 -16.94
CA LEU A 63 11.96 12.80 -17.40
C LEU A 63 13.34 13.39 -17.76
N ARG A 64 14.45 12.81 -17.27
CA ARG A 64 15.82 13.31 -17.49
C ARG A 64 16.58 12.54 -18.56
N SER A 65 16.44 11.22 -18.57
CA SER A 65 17.14 10.35 -19.53
C SER A 65 16.30 10.07 -20.78
N GLY A 66 14.99 10.24 -20.71
CA GLY A 66 14.04 9.79 -21.74
C GLY A 66 13.85 8.28 -21.78
N THR A 67 14.51 7.52 -20.90
CA THR A 67 14.48 6.05 -20.87
C THR A 67 13.66 5.56 -19.68
N TRP A 68 12.73 4.65 -19.95
CA TRP A 68 11.96 3.99 -18.90
C TRP A 68 12.75 2.77 -18.41
N ASP A 69 13.38 2.90 -17.24
CA ASP A 69 14.21 1.86 -16.66
C ASP A 69 14.00 1.78 -15.14
N VAL A 70 14.45 0.68 -14.54
CA VAL A 70 14.41 0.53 -13.09
C VAL A 70 15.26 1.59 -12.40
N PRO A 71 14.86 2.03 -11.19
CA PRO A 71 15.65 3.00 -10.43
C PRO A 71 17.06 2.44 -10.20
N PRO A 72 18.11 3.29 -10.26
CA PRO A 72 19.49 2.86 -10.03
C PRO A 72 19.74 2.39 -8.58
N SER A 73 18.76 2.56 -7.68
CA SER A 73 18.85 2.14 -6.28
C SER A 73 17.99 0.92 -6.00
N ASN A 74 18.64 -0.16 -5.55
CA ASN A 74 17.99 -1.39 -5.11
C ASN A 74 16.92 -1.16 -4.03
N VAL A 75 17.09 -0.15 -3.17
CA VAL A 75 16.11 0.19 -2.15
C VAL A 75 14.80 0.67 -2.79
N TYR A 76 14.87 1.59 -3.75
CA TYR A 76 13.69 2.09 -4.44
C TYR A 76 13.02 1.01 -5.31
N THR A 77 13.82 0.11 -5.89
CA THR A 77 13.30 -1.06 -6.59
C THR A 77 12.55 -2.00 -5.65
N GLN A 78 13.10 -2.29 -4.46
CA GLN A 78 12.45 -3.15 -3.46
C GLN A 78 11.19 -2.50 -2.85
N LEU A 79 11.20 -1.17 -2.64
CA LEU A 79 10.01 -0.43 -2.22
C LEU A 79 8.85 -0.58 -3.21
N GLY A 80 9.13 -0.76 -4.50
CA GLY A 80 8.13 -1.08 -5.50
C GLY A 80 7.74 -2.55 -5.48
N GLN A 81 8.66 -3.42 -5.92
CA GLN A 81 8.38 -4.84 -6.16
C GLN A 81 7.96 -5.60 -4.89
N GLY A 82 8.69 -5.39 -3.79
CA GLY A 82 8.40 -6.02 -2.50
C GLY A 82 7.04 -5.58 -1.96
N SER A 83 6.73 -4.29 -2.07
CA SER A 83 5.46 -3.76 -1.59
C SER A 83 4.26 -4.23 -2.39
N VAL A 84 4.36 -4.29 -3.73
CA VAL A 84 3.30 -4.86 -4.58
C VAL A 84 3.08 -6.34 -4.27
N THR A 85 4.16 -7.10 -4.07
CA THR A 85 4.09 -8.52 -3.74
C THR A 85 3.34 -8.73 -2.42
N LEU A 86 3.73 -8.01 -1.35
CA LEU A 86 3.06 -8.08 -0.06
C LEU A 86 1.61 -7.60 -0.14
N PHE A 87 1.32 -6.57 -0.92
CA PHE A 87 -0.04 -6.07 -1.12
C PHE A 87 -0.95 -7.17 -1.71
N PHE A 88 -0.46 -7.89 -2.72
CA PHE A 88 -1.20 -9.02 -3.30
C PHE A 88 -1.29 -10.22 -2.35
N MET A 89 -0.26 -10.50 -1.55
CA MET A 89 -0.34 -11.55 -0.52
C MET A 89 -1.40 -11.25 0.53
N ILE A 90 -1.47 -10.00 1.02
CA ILE A 90 -2.51 -9.56 1.97
C ILE A 90 -3.89 -9.68 1.35
N THR A 91 -4.03 -9.21 0.10
CA THR A 91 -5.30 -9.29 -0.63
C THR A 91 -5.73 -10.76 -0.77
N GLY A 92 -4.83 -11.63 -1.23
CA GLY A 92 -5.09 -13.06 -1.32
C GLY A 92 -5.51 -13.69 0.01
N PHE A 93 -4.84 -13.34 1.11
CA PHE A 93 -5.22 -13.78 2.46
C PHE A 93 -6.65 -13.37 2.81
N LEU A 94 -7.03 -12.11 2.60
CA LEU A 94 -8.36 -11.60 2.96
C LEU A 94 -9.48 -12.25 2.14
N PHE A 95 -9.27 -12.42 0.83
CA PHE A 95 -10.25 -13.08 -0.05
C PHE A 95 -10.37 -14.58 0.26
N TRP A 96 -9.25 -15.26 0.48
CA TRP A 96 -9.23 -16.69 0.79
C TRP A 96 -9.93 -17.00 2.12
N SER A 97 -9.69 -16.20 3.16
CA SER A 97 -10.36 -16.36 4.46
C SER A 97 -11.88 -16.27 4.34
N LYS A 98 -12.41 -15.33 3.53
CA LYS A 98 -13.86 -15.22 3.26
C LYS A 98 -14.42 -16.43 2.53
N LEU A 99 -13.65 -17.01 1.61
CA LEU A 99 -14.06 -18.22 0.89
C LEU A 99 -14.13 -19.44 1.82
N LEU A 100 -13.23 -19.53 2.80
CA LEU A 100 -13.25 -20.60 3.81
C LEU A 100 -14.49 -20.52 4.71
N ASP A 101 -14.94 -19.32 5.08
CA ASP A 101 -16.20 -19.13 5.82
C ASP A 101 -17.41 -19.68 5.03
N GLY A 102 -17.34 -19.63 3.70
CA GLY A 102 -18.27 -20.24 2.75
C GLY A 102 -18.50 -21.74 2.92
N ARG A 103 -17.63 -22.45 3.67
CA ARG A 103 -17.81 -23.88 4.00
C ARG A 103 -18.86 -24.12 5.08
N HIS A 104 -19.10 -23.11 5.92
CA HIS A 104 -20.04 -23.21 7.05
C HIS A 104 -21.32 -22.40 6.83
N GLN A 105 -21.27 -21.36 6.00
CA GLN A 105 -22.41 -20.50 5.65
C GLN A 105 -22.40 -20.20 4.15
N PRO A 106 -23.56 -19.95 3.52
CA PRO A 106 -23.60 -19.57 2.11
C PRO A 106 -22.79 -18.28 1.86
N ILE A 107 -22.00 -18.28 0.78
CA ILE A 107 -21.15 -17.14 0.40
C ILE A 107 -22.05 -15.98 -0.04
N ASP A 108 -21.94 -14.85 0.64
CA ASP A 108 -22.49 -13.58 0.18
C ASP A 108 -21.58 -12.96 -0.88
N TRP A 109 -21.90 -13.23 -2.15
CA TRP A 109 -21.16 -12.71 -3.29
C TRP A 109 -21.13 -11.18 -3.34
N SER A 110 -22.22 -10.52 -2.94
CA SER A 110 -22.30 -9.05 -2.95
C SER A 110 -21.27 -8.44 -1.99
N ARG A 111 -21.16 -9.02 -0.80
CA ARG A 111 -20.18 -8.63 0.23
C ARG A 111 -18.74 -8.98 -0.15
N LEU A 112 -18.53 -10.02 -0.95
CA LEU A 112 -17.20 -10.38 -1.46
C LEU A 112 -16.71 -9.37 -2.49
N TYR A 113 -17.58 -8.90 -3.40
CA TYR A 113 -17.24 -7.92 -4.43
C TYR A 113 -17.08 -6.48 -3.90
N LEU A 114 -17.76 -6.12 -2.81
CA LEU A 114 -17.68 -4.78 -2.19
C LEU A 114 -16.55 -4.63 -1.16
N SER A 115 -15.69 -5.66 -1.03
CA SER A 115 -14.61 -5.75 -0.05
C SER A 115 -13.31 -5.04 -0.44
#